data_AF-A0A0B7F5H7-F1
#
_entry.id   AF-A0A0B7F5H7-F1
#
_cell.length_a   1.000
_cell.length_b   1.000
_cell.length_c   1.000
_cell.angle_alpha   90.00
_cell.angle_beta   90.00
_cell.angle_gamma   90.00
#
_symmetry.space_group_name_H-M   'P 1'
#
loop_
_entity.id
_entity.type
_entity.pdbx_description
1 polymer ?
#
loop_
_entity_poly.entity_id
_entity_poly.type
_entity_poly.pdbx_seq_one_letter_code
_entity_poly.pdbx_strand_id
1 'polypeptide(L)'
;MQSRMITIGIGGGSSAGKTTLASLLATVLPKCTVIHQDDYWSDPKECVIHPLYNEPYLEDPATAINWPLFRTRVKALKNISELSDANSEESDSETSSNNDSASQSSSTSNYHLINLCENTVAKWRECFRGLDEDLRSQGIQIKWFIVEGWHLYYDQEVVNELDLRFVIRCSSDVLRARKSKRAYKQKDGTMRVDPPYYWDHFSYPAYIRSHSHLFDGDIDTGPLSSEAESAGIVLLDGEGTQRNLSCSDLFQTAATAIFLAGRSISRNDQALGSVD
;
A
#
# COMPACT_ATOMS: atom_id res chain seq x y z
N MET A 1 -0.24 15.28 -24.25
CA MET A 1 0.45 15.17 -22.94
C MET A 1 0.67 13.69 -22.69
N GLN A 2 1.92 13.25 -22.51
CA GLN A 2 2.24 11.84 -22.28
C GLN A 2 1.90 11.46 -20.84
N SER A 3 1.06 10.43 -20.65
CA SER A 3 0.78 9.90 -19.31
C SER A 3 1.88 8.93 -18.87
N ARG A 4 2.43 9.15 -17.68
CA ARG A 4 3.36 8.24 -17.00
C ARG A 4 2.68 7.71 -15.74
N MET A 5 2.70 6.40 -15.56
CA MET A 5 2.12 5.76 -14.37
C MET A 5 3.26 5.47 -13.40
N ILE A 6 3.05 5.78 -12.11
CA ILE A 6 3.95 5.33 -11.05
C ILE A 6 3.12 4.56 -10.02
N THR A 7 3.53 3.32 -9.79
CA THR A 7 2.91 2.37 -8.86
C THR A 7 3.78 2.19 -7.62
N ILE A 8 3.19 2.39 -6.45
CA ILE A 8 3.86 2.41 -5.15
C ILE A 8 3.29 1.29 -4.31
N GLY A 9 4.11 0.28 -4.02
CA GLY A 9 3.79 -0.79 -3.09
C GLY A 9 4.03 -0.41 -1.64
N ILE A 10 3.05 -0.65 -0.77
CA ILE A 10 3.20 -0.53 0.68
C ILE A 10 2.79 -1.85 1.33
N GLY A 11 3.77 -2.68 1.65
CA GLY A 11 3.59 -3.97 2.33
C GLY A 11 3.96 -3.93 3.81
N GLY A 12 3.78 -5.06 4.50
CA GLY A 12 4.05 -5.21 5.92
C GLY A 12 2.94 -5.95 6.67
N GLY A 13 3.24 -6.40 7.89
CA GLY A 13 2.32 -7.21 8.69
C GLY A 13 0.95 -6.56 8.95
N SER A 14 -0.04 -7.39 9.31
CA SER A 14 -1.34 -6.89 9.76
C SER A 14 -1.13 -5.95 10.95
N SER A 15 -1.78 -4.77 10.94
CA SER A 15 -1.61 -3.71 11.95
C SER A 15 -0.26 -2.97 11.96
N ALA A 16 0.58 -3.12 10.92
CA ALA A 16 1.85 -2.38 10.81
C ALA A 16 1.68 -0.86 10.53
N GLY A 17 0.51 -0.42 10.04
CA GLY A 17 0.24 0.99 9.68
C GLY A 17 0.28 1.30 8.18
N LYS A 18 0.13 0.29 7.32
CA LYS A 18 0.12 0.44 5.85
C LYS A 18 -0.93 1.42 5.34
N THR A 19 -2.21 1.16 5.63
CA THR A 19 -3.34 2.00 5.20
C THR A 19 -3.22 3.44 5.71
N THR A 20 -2.67 3.62 6.92
CA THR A 20 -2.31 4.94 7.45
C THR A 20 -1.28 5.64 6.57
N LEU A 21 -0.14 5.00 6.29
CA LEU A 21 0.91 5.57 5.45
C LEU A 21 0.40 5.87 4.03
N ALA A 22 -0.34 4.93 3.44
CA ALA A 22 -0.99 5.09 2.12
C ALA A 22 -1.92 6.30 2.09
N SER A 23 -2.79 6.45 3.10
CA SER A 23 -3.71 7.59 3.19
C SER A 23 -2.96 8.92 3.30
N LEU A 24 -1.91 8.97 4.12
CA LEU A 24 -1.09 10.18 4.28
C LEU A 24 -0.39 10.59 2.98
N LEU A 25 0.21 9.63 2.28
CA LEU A 25 0.83 9.86 0.97
C LEU A 25 -0.19 10.33 -0.07
N ALA A 26 -1.39 9.74 -0.09
CA ALA A 26 -2.47 10.17 -0.99
C ALA A 26 -2.92 11.62 -0.74
N THR A 27 -2.72 12.18 0.46
CA THR A 27 -3.05 13.60 0.74
C THR A 27 -2.06 14.62 0.16
N VAL A 28 -0.86 14.17 -0.24
CA VAL A 28 0.21 15.02 -0.79
C VAL A 28 0.50 14.73 -2.26
N LEU A 29 0.18 13.54 -2.76
CA LEU A 29 0.35 13.16 -4.16
C LEU A 29 -0.83 13.65 -5.02
N PRO A 30 -0.60 14.41 -6.11
CA PRO A 30 -1.66 14.89 -6.99
C PRO A 30 -2.28 13.73 -7.78
N LYS A 31 -3.61 13.64 -7.87
CA LYS A 31 -4.31 12.59 -8.65
C LYS A 31 -3.89 11.16 -8.27
N CYS A 32 -3.72 10.90 -6.98
CA CYS A 32 -3.37 9.58 -6.45
C CYS A 32 -4.59 8.68 -6.31
N THR A 33 -4.49 7.44 -6.79
CA THR A 33 -5.48 6.37 -6.54
C THR A 33 -4.88 5.35 -5.58
N VAL A 34 -5.64 4.91 -4.57
CA VAL A 34 -5.21 3.86 -3.63
C VAL A 34 -5.99 2.58 -3.90
N ILE A 35 -5.29 1.45 -3.96
CA ILE A 35 -5.84 0.10 -4.09
C ILE A 35 -5.50 -0.64 -2.79
N HIS A 36 -6.53 -1.14 -2.12
CA HIS A 36 -6.41 -1.92 -0.89
C HIS A 36 -6.50 -3.41 -1.21
N GLN A 37 -5.49 -4.20 -0.83
CA GLN A 37 -5.53 -5.66 -0.98
C GLN A 37 -6.67 -6.29 -0.16
N ASP A 38 -7.05 -5.64 0.94
CA ASP A 38 -8.20 -5.97 1.79
C ASP A 38 -9.54 -5.98 1.02
N ASP A 39 -9.64 -5.43 -0.19
CA ASP A 39 -10.87 -5.50 -1.01
C ASP A 39 -10.96 -6.80 -1.83
N TYR A 40 -9.91 -7.63 -1.81
CA TYR A 40 -9.76 -8.80 -2.68
C TYR A 40 -9.69 -10.11 -1.88
N TRP A 41 -10.39 -10.20 -0.74
CA TRP A 41 -10.48 -11.47 0.00
C TRP A 41 -11.13 -12.56 -0.85
N SER A 42 -10.61 -13.78 -0.71
CA SER A 42 -11.29 -14.98 -1.22
C SER A 42 -12.54 -15.32 -0.39
N ASP A 43 -13.42 -16.14 -0.95
CA ASP A 43 -14.50 -16.73 -0.14
C ASP A 43 -13.87 -17.66 0.92
N PRO A 44 -14.30 -17.63 2.20
CA PRO A 44 -13.82 -18.56 3.22
C PRO A 44 -13.87 -20.04 2.81
N LYS A 45 -14.76 -20.43 1.89
CA LYS A 45 -14.85 -21.81 1.36
C LYS A 45 -13.72 -22.18 0.41
N GLU A 46 -13.05 -21.19 -0.18
CA GLU A 46 -11.90 -21.36 -1.08
C GLU A 46 -10.58 -21.37 -0.29
N CYS A 47 -10.60 -20.92 0.96
CA CYS A 47 -9.43 -20.95 1.83
C CYS A 47 -9.08 -22.38 2.26
N VAL A 48 -7.79 -22.66 2.41
CA VAL A 48 -7.33 -23.89 3.03
C VAL A 48 -7.85 -24.01 4.47
N ILE A 49 -8.21 -25.22 4.90
CA ILE A 49 -8.63 -25.47 6.28
C ILE A 49 -7.41 -25.61 7.18
N HIS A 50 -7.39 -24.87 8.30
CA HIS A 50 -6.31 -24.97 9.27
C HIS A 50 -6.33 -26.36 9.94
N PRO A 51 -5.21 -27.12 9.92
CA PRO A 51 -5.21 -28.54 10.31
C PRO A 51 -5.56 -28.79 11.78
N LEU A 52 -5.22 -27.86 12.69
CA LEU A 52 -5.48 -28.02 14.13
C LEU A 52 -6.86 -27.51 14.58
N TYR A 53 -7.38 -26.46 13.95
CA TYR A 53 -8.60 -25.78 14.39
C TYR A 53 -9.81 -26.16 13.53
N ASN A 54 -9.59 -26.79 12.38
CA ASN A 54 -10.62 -27.20 11.44
C ASN A 54 -11.53 -26.03 10.99
N GLU A 55 -10.93 -24.84 10.84
CA GLU A 55 -11.56 -23.60 10.39
C GLU A 55 -10.83 -23.07 9.14
N PRO A 56 -11.51 -22.31 8.25
CA PRO A 56 -10.84 -21.62 7.15
C PRO A 56 -9.65 -20.77 7.60
N TYR A 57 -8.49 -20.96 6.98
CA TYR A 57 -7.30 -20.19 7.24
C TYR A 57 -7.35 -18.88 6.47
N LEU A 58 -8.12 -17.92 6.98
CA LEU A 58 -8.38 -16.66 6.30
C LEU A 58 -7.12 -15.84 6.03
N GLU A 59 -6.05 -15.99 6.81
CA GLU A 59 -4.81 -15.25 6.61
C GLU A 59 -3.74 -16.03 5.86
N ASP A 60 -4.02 -17.23 5.34
CA ASP A 60 -3.00 -17.97 4.57
C ASP A 60 -2.66 -17.23 3.26
N PRO A 61 -1.40 -16.84 3.01
CA PRO A 61 -1.07 -16.03 1.84
C PRO A 61 -1.42 -16.70 0.50
N ALA A 62 -1.48 -18.04 0.43
CA ALA A 62 -1.78 -18.72 -0.81
C ALA A 62 -3.26 -18.62 -1.20
N THR A 63 -4.17 -18.53 -0.22
CA THR A 63 -5.62 -18.57 -0.47
C THR A 63 -6.42 -17.41 0.11
N ALA A 64 -5.86 -16.59 1.00
CA ALA A 64 -6.53 -15.47 1.63
C ALA A 64 -7.02 -14.42 0.63
N ILE A 65 -6.24 -14.21 -0.43
CA ILE A 65 -6.49 -13.22 -1.47
C ILE A 65 -6.93 -13.93 -2.74
N ASN A 66 -7.96 -13.37 -3.40
CA ASN A 66 -8.32 -13.71 -4.76
C ASN A 66 -7.23 -13.14 -5.70
N TRP A 67 -6.11 -13.85 -5.78
CA TRP A 67 -4.95 -13.45 -6.56
C TRP A 67 -5.26 -13.19 -8.04
N PRO A 68 -6.06 -14.01 -8.75
CA PRO A 68 -6.44 -13.70 -10.13
C PRO A 68 -7.09 -12.33 -10.29
N LEU A 69 -8.04 -11.98 -9.41
CA LEU A 69 -8.72 -10.69 -9.44
C LEU A 69 -7.75 -9.54 -9.07
N PHE A 70 -6.95 -9.71 -8.02
CA PHE A 70 -6.01 -8.70 -7.55
C PHE A 70 -4.90 -8.43 -8.59
N ARG A 71 -4.30 -9.47 -9.17
CA ARG A 71 -3.33 -9.36 -10.28
C ARG A 71 -3.93 -8.61 -11.46
N THR A 72 -5.16 -8.95 -11.85
CA THR A 72 -5.87 -8.26 -12.95
C THR A 72 -6.03 -6.77 -12.65
N ARG A 73 -6.44 -6.42 -11.43
CA ARG A 73 -6.57 -5.01 -11.03
C ARG A 73 -5.25 -4.26 -11.10
N VAL A 74 -4.17 -4.83 -10.55
CA VAL A 74 -2.86 -4.18 -10.47
C VAL A 74 -2.26 -4.01 -11.88
N LYS A 75 -2.32 -5.04 -12.73
CA LYS A 75 -1.87 -4.97 -14.12
C LYS A 75 -2.62 -3.91 -14.92
N ALA A 76 -3.92 -3.77 -14.69
CA ALA A 76 -4.73 -2.76 -15.36
C ALA A 76 -4.26 -1.33 -15.06
N LEU A 77 -3.57 -1.06 -13.94
CA LEU A 77 -3.09 0.28 -13.59
C LEU A 77 -2.11 0.85 -14.63
N LYS A 78 -1.30 0.00 -15.27
CA LYS A 78 -0.36 0.43 -16.30
C LYS A 78 -1.01 0.69 -17.66
N ASN A 79 -2.22 0.16 -17.88
CA ASN A 79 -2.93 0.24 -19.17
C ASN A 79 -4.07 1.26 -19.19
N ILE A 80 -4.21 2.08 -18.14
CA ILE A 80 -5.26 3.12 -18.06
C ILE A 80 -5.13 4.19 -19.17
N SER A 81 -4.06 4.18 -19.99
CA SER A 81 -3.94 5.04 -21.17
C SER A 81 -5.02 4.79 -22.24
N GLU A 82 -5.64 3.61 -22.31
CA GLU A 82 -6.61 3.29 -23.39
C GLU A 82 -8.06 3.64 -23.07
N LEU A 83 -8.42 3.85 -21.80
CA LEU A 83 -9.82 4.06 -21.39
C LEU A 83 -10.22 5.52 -21.21
N SER A 84 -9.25 6.45 -21.12
CA SER A 84 -9.53 7.85 -20.76
C SER A 84 -9.53 8.85 -21.93
N ASP A 85 -9.18 8.44 -23.15
CA ASP A 85 -9.11 9.37 -24.29
C ASP A 85 -10.38 9.38 -25.16
N ALA A 86 -11.41 8.61 -24.78
CA ALA A 86 -12.70 8.55 -25.49
C ALA A 86 -13.84 9.35 -24.84
N ASN A 87 -13.66 9.89 -23.62
CA ASN A 87 -14.71 10.64 -22.92
C ASN A 87 -14.13 11.89 -22.25
N SER A 88 -13.68 12.84 -23.07
CA SER A 88 -13.55 14.24 -22.66
C SER A 88 -14.70 15.03 -23.26
N GLU A 89 -15.86 14.97 -22.63
CA GLU A 89 -16.93 15.97 -22.75
C GLU A 89 -17.82 15.87 -21.50
N GLU A 90 -18.26 17.04 -21.04
CA GLU A 90 -18.81 17.34 -19.72
C GLU A 90 -20.03 16.49 -19.31
N SER A 91 -20.08 16.08 -18.04
CA SER A 91 -21.34 16.10 -17.28
C SER A 91 -21.05 16.08 -15.78
N ASP A 92 -21.09 17.26 -15.17
CA ASP A 92 -21.60 17.41 -13.81
C ASP A 92 -23.07 16.94 -13.84
N SER A 93 -23.32 15.69 -13.48
CA SER A 93 -24.67 15.21 -13.21
C SER A 93 -24.63 14.19 -12.07
N GLU A 94 -25.20 14.65 -10.96
CA GLU A 94 -25.63 13.83 -9.83
C GLU A 94 -26.33 12.56 -10.34
N THR A 95 -25.75 11.40 -10.08
CA THR A 95 -26.46 10.14 -10.21
C THR A 95 -26.38 9.41 -8.88
N SER A 96 -27.56 9.22 -8.30
CA SER A 96 -27.85 8.69 -6.98
C SER A 96 -27.15 7.36 -6.69
N SER A 97 -26.17 7.42 -5.80
CA SER A 97 -25.58 6.25 -5.16
C SER A 97 -26.43 5.85 -3.96
N ASN A 98 -27.27 4.82 -4.13
CA ASN A 98 -27.63 3.95 -3.01
C ASN A 98 -26.42 3.07 -2.70
N ASN A 99 -25.52 3.53 -1.83
CA ASN A 99 -24.43 2.76 -1.27
C ASN A 99 -24.34 2.99 0.24
N ASP A 100 -24.98 2.09 1.00
CA ASP A 100 -24.69 1.89 2.41
C ASP A 100 -23.37 1.12 2.55
N SER A 101 -22.27 1.86 2.46
CA SER A 101 -20.96 1.46 2.95
C SER A 101 -20.56 2.45 4.04
N ALA A 102 -20.58 1.94 5.27
CA ALA A 102 -20.48 2.69 6.52
C ALA A 102 -19.29 3.68 6.55
N SER A 103 -19.66 4.94 6.56
CA SER A 103 -19.03 6.08 7.23
C SER A 103 -17.93 5.75 8.25
N GLN A 104 -16.67 5.77 7.78
CA GLN A 104 -15.50 6.20 8.58
C GLN A 104 -14.59 7.18 7.83
N SER A 105 -15.04 7.75 6.71
CA SER A 105 -14.12 8.45 5.78
C SER A 105 -13.89 9.93 6.10
N SER A 106 -14.70 10.59 6.94
CA SER A 106 -14.53 12.02 7.27
C SER A 106 -13.77 12.28 8.57
N SER A 107 -13.78 11.35 9.53
CA SER A 107 -13.08 11.50 10.82
C SER A 107 -11.68 10.86 10.84
N THR A 108 -11.45 9.83 10.03
CA THR A 108 -10.18 9.07 10.02
C THR A 108 -9.05 9.82 9.32
N SER A 109 -9.34 10.56 8.25
CA SER A 109 -8.38 11.40 7.53
C SER A 109 -7.83 12.52 8.43
N ASN A 110 -8.72 13.17 9.19
CA ASN A 110 -8.32 14.21 10.15
C ASN A 110 -7.47 13.65 11.30
N TYR A 111 -7.79 12.49 11.87
CA TYR A 111 -7.01 11.91 12.98
C TYR A 111 -5.58 11.52 12.59
N HIS A 112 -5.37 11.04 11.35
CA HIS A 112 -4.04 10.71 10.85
C HIS A 112 -3.22 11.95 10.53
N LEU A 113 -3.86 13.01 10.02
CA LEU A 113 -3.23 14.32 9.85
C LEU A 113 -2.83 14.94 11.20
N ILE A 114 -3.60 14.73 12.27
CA ILE A 114 -3.29 15.22 13.63
C ILE A 114 -1.96 14.67 14.18
N ASN A 115 -1.56 13.45 13.78
CA ASN A 115 -0.28 12.86 14.20
C ASN A 115 0.94 13.34 13.38
N LEU A 116 0.70 14.03 12.27
CA LEU A 116 1.73 14.73 11.50
C LEU A 116 1.64 16.23 11.80
N CYS A 117 2.77 16.92 11.80
CA CYS A 117 2.71 18.39 11.84
C CYS A 117 2.08 18.88 10.52
N GLU A 118 1.04 19.72 10.59
CA GLU A 118 0.38 20.31 9.41
C GLU A 118 1.40 20.95 8.44
N ASN A 119 2.46 21.57 8.98
CA ASN A 119 3.55 22.15 8.20
C ASN A 119 4.30 21.11 7.36
N THR A 120 4.43 19.87 7.85
CA THR A 120 5.10 18.77 7.12
C THR A 120 4.26 18.35 5.92
N VAL A 121 2.95 18.17 6.11
CA VAL A 121 2.02 17.82 5.02
C VAL A 121 1.97 18.95 3.99
N ALA A 122 1.86 20.21 4.43
CA ALA A 122 1.86 21.37 3.55
C ALA A 122 3.14 21.46 2.71
N LYS A 123 4.31 21.24 3.32
CA LYS A 123 5.60 21.22 2.62
C LYS A 123 5.65 20.14 1.55
N TRP A 124 5.22 18.91 1.85
CA TRP A 124 5.25 17.83 0.86
C TRP A 124 4.24 18.05 -0.26
N ARG A 125 3.04 18.58 0.05
CA ARG A 125 2.06 18.96 -0.95
C ARG A 125 2.60 20.02 -1.90
N GLU A 126 3.35 20.99 -1.39
CA GLU A 126 4.05 21.99 -2.20
C GLU A 126 5.08 21.35 -3.12
N CYS A 127 5.94 20.47 -2.57
CA CYS A 127 6.95 19.77 -3.36
C CYS A 127 6.33 18.98 -4.52
N PHE A 128 5.30 18.17 -4.25
CA PHE A 128 4.64 17.37 -5.29
C PHE A 128 3.85 18.21 -6.29
N ARG A 129 3.28 19.35 -5.88
CA ARG A 129 2.63 20.28 -6.81
C ARG A 129 3.65 20.89 -7.76
N GLY A 130 4.77 21.39 -7.24
CA GLY A 130 5.86 21.93 -8.07
C GLY A 130 6.43 20.89 -9.03
N LEU A 131 6.51 19.62 -8.61
CA LEU A 131 6.91 18.52 -9.50
C LEU A 131 5.89 18.25 -10.61
N ASP A 132 4.58 18.22 -10.31
CA ASP A 132 3.53 18.04 -11.32
C ASP A 132 3.51 19.21 -12.32
N GLU A 133 3.70 20.45 -11.84
CA GLU A 133 3.81 21.64 -12.69
C GLU A 133 5.03 21.59 -13.62
N ASP A 134 6.21 21.26 -13.10
CA ASP A 134 7.44 21.10 -13.89
C ASP A 134 7.26 20.04 -15.00
N LEU A 135 6.77 18.86 -14.64
CA LEU A 135 6.58 17.76 -15.60
C LEU A 135 5.50 18.09 -16.64
N ARG A 136 4.40 18.74 -16.24
CA ARG A 136 3.37 19.19 -17.20
C ARG A 136 3.91 20.20 -18.19
N SER A 137 4.81 21.09 -17.76
CA SER A 137 5.47 22.04 -18.66
C SER A 137 6.32 21.33 -19.73
N GLN A 138 6.80 20.12 -19.43
CA GLN A 138 7.51 19.23 -20.33
C GLN A 138 6.56 18.29 -21.11
N GLY A 139 5.24 18.50 -21.01
CA GLY A 139 4.24 17.67 -21.69
C GLY A 139 3.99 16.31 -21.05
N ILE A 140 4.48 16.06 -19.82
CA ILE A 140 4.34 14.80 -19.09
C ILE A 140 3.29 14.96 -17.97
N GLN A 141 2.40 13.99 -17.82
CA GLN A 141 1.49 13.91 -16.68
C GLN A 141 1.73 12.63 -15.91
N ILE A 142 2.05 12.72 -14.62
CA ILE A 142 2.10 11.54 -13.77
C ILE A 142 0.70 11.22 -13.24
N LYS A 143 0.34 9.92 -13.25
CA LYS A 143 -0.74 9.36 -12.44
C LYS A 143 -0.13 8.44 -11.39
N TRP A 144 -0.43 8.70 -10.12
CA TRP A 144 0.12 7.96 -8.99
C TRP A 144 -0.86 6.88 -8.54
N PHE A 145 -0.35 5.69 -8.30
CA PHE A 145 -1.10 4.58 -7.74
C PHE A 145 -0.38 4.05 -6.52
N ILE A 146 -1.10 3.93 -5.41
CA ILE A 146 -0.62 3.21 -4.23
C ILE A 146 -1.34 1.87 -4.19
N VAL A 147 -0.59 0.78 -4.07
CA VAL A 147 -1.10 -0.57 -3.85
C VAL A 147 -0.60 -1.00 -2.48
N GLU A 148 -1.52 -1.21 -1.53
CA GLU A 148 -1.15 -1.57 -0.16
C GLU A 148 -1.79 -2.90 0.25
N GLY A 149 -1.04 -3.72 0.99
CA GLY A 149 -1.52 -5.04 1.37
C GLY A 149 -0.58 -5.80 2.28
N TRP A 150 -1.13 -6.66 3.14
CA TRP A 150 -0.32 -7.42 4.09
C TRP A 150 0.31 -8.66 3.47
N HIS A 151 -0.10 -9.08 2.28
CA HIS A 151 0.54 -10.13 1.48
C HIS A 151 1.15 -9.59 0.18
N LEU A 152 1.32 -8.27 0.06
CA LEU A 152 1.66 -7.61 -1.20
C LEU A 152 2.89 -8.22 -1.90
N TYR A 153 3.93 -8.56 -1.15
CA TYR A 153 5.18 -9.10 -1.67
C TYR A 153 5.23 -10.64 -1.75
N TYR A 154 4.14 -11.33 -1.41
CA TYR A 154 4.05 -12.78 -1.58
C TYR A 154 3.92 -13.18 -3.06
N ASP A 155 3.23 -12.36 -3.85
CA ASP A 155 2.88 -12.68 -5.23
C ASP A 155 3.79 -11.96 -6.24
N GLN A 156 4.67 -12.70 -6.91
CA GLN A 156 5.66 -12.10 -7.80
C GLN A 156 5.03 -11.37 -9.00
N GLU A 157 3.86 -11.79 -9.48
CA GLU A 157 3.19 -11.09 -10.57
C GLU A 157 2.75 -9.69 -10.14
N VAL A 158 2.26 -9.53 -8.90
CA VAL A 158 1.97 -8.22 -8.34
C VAL A 158 3.25 -7.41 -8.12
N VAL A 159 4.30 -8.01 -7.57
CA VAL A 159 5.58 -7.32 -7.28
C VAL A 159 6.23 -6.75 -8.54
N ASN A 160 6.14 -7.47 -9.65
CA ASN A 160 6.66 -7.04 -10.96
C ASN A 160 5.94 -5.81 -11.51
N GLU A 161 4.71 -5.55 -11.05
CA GLU A 161 3.96 -4.37 -11.48
C GLU A 161 4.28 -3.10 -10.71
N LEU A 162 5.04 -3.17 -9.61
CA LEU A 162 5.35 -2.03 -8.74
C LEU A 162 6.63 -1.29 -9.16
N ASP A 163 6.63 0.03 -9.13
CA ASP A 163 7.82 0.85 -9.43
C ASP A 163 8.62 1.17 -8.16
N LEU A 164 7.92 1.40 -7.06
CA LEU A 164 8.49 1.62 -5.72
C LEU A 164 7.93 0.62 -4.75
N ARG A 165 8.76 0.10 -3.84
CA ARG A 165 8.36 -0.98 -2.93
C ARG A 165 8.78 -0.65 -1.50
N PHE A 166 7.82 -0.36 -0.63
CA PHE A 166 8.04 -0.12 0.79
C PHE A 166 7.54 -1.30 1.62
N VAL A 167 8.30 -1.70 2.65
CA VAL A 167 7.87 -2.67 3.65
C VAL A 167 7.90 -2.00 5.02
N ILE A 168 6.76 -1.93 5.70
CA ILE A 168 6.70 -1.49 7.09
C ILE A 168 6.94 -2.70 8.00
N ARG A 169 8.04 -2.66 8.76
CA ARG A 169 8.32 -3.63 9.81
C ARG A 169 8.02 -3.02 11.18
N CYS A 170 7.31 -3.76 12.01
CA CYS A 170 7.21 -3.53 13.45
C CYS A 170 7.54 -4.85 14.14
N SER A 171 7.95 -4.82 15.42
CA SER A 171 8.17 -6.09 16.13
C SER A 171 6.89 -6.91 16.23
N SER A 172 7.04 -8.23 16.28
CA SER A 172 5.94 -9.17 16.47
C SER A 172 5.08 -8.83 17.69
N ASP A 173 5.68 -8.38 18.80
CA ASP A 173 4.96 -7.92 20.01
C ASP A 173 4.06 -6.71 19.74
N VAL A 174 4.57 -5.71 18.99
CA VAL A 174 3.79 -4.53 18.61
C VAL A 174 2.63 -4.92 17.69
N LEU A 175 2.90 -5.76 16.69
CA LEU A 175 1.87 -6.24 15.76
C LEU A 175 0.79 -7.02 16.52
N ARG A 176 1.18 -7.92 17.44
CA ARG A 176 0.28 -8.70 18.29
C ARG A 176 -0.60 -7.78 19.14
N ALA A 177 0.00 -6.82 19.85
CA ALA A 177 -0.69 -5.91 20.75
C ALA A 177 -1.65 -4.96 20.03
N ARG A 178 -1.33 -4.56 18.80
CA ARG A 178 -2.24 -3.75 17.96
C ARG A 178 -3.36 -4.60 17.38
N LYS A 179 -3.05 -5.81 16.91
CA LYS A 179 -4.05 -6.71 16.33
C LYS A 179 -5.07 -7.18 17.37
N SER A 180 -4.64 -7.48 18.60
CA SER A 180 -5.54 -7.92 19.69
C SER A 180 -6.59 -6.87 20.10
N LYS A 181 -6.41 -5.61 19.68
CA LYS A 181 -7.37 -4.51 19.91
C LYS A 181 -8.33 -4.32 18.73
N ARG A 182 -8.15 -5.03 17.61
CA ARG A 182 -8.99 -4.90 16.43
C ARG A 182 -10.27 -5.73 16.57
N ALA A 183 -11.33 -5.18 16.02
CA ALA A 183 -12.57 -5.88 15.76
C ALA A 183 -12.99 -5.60 14.31
N TYR A 184 -13.43 -6.62 13.60
CA TYR A 184 -13.71 -6.58 12.18
C TYR A 184 -15.21 -6.67 11.92
N LYS A 185 -15.78 -5.67 11.26
CA LYS A 185 -17.20 -5.69 10.89
C LYS A 185 -17.45 -6.74 9.81
N GLN A 186 -18.39 -7.64 10.07
CA GLN A 186 -18.83 -8.68 9.16
C GLN A 186 -19.99 -8.16 8.27
N LYS A 187 -20.32 -8.90 7.20
CA LYS A 187 -21.40 -8.54 6.26
C LYS A 187 -22.77 -8.42 6.93
N ASP A 188 -23.01 -9.22 7.97
CA ASP A 188 -24.24 -9.20 8.77
C ASP A 188 -24.26 -8.08 9.83
N GLY A 189 -23.22 -7.23 9.86
CA GLY A 189 -23.08 -6.12 10.82
C GLY A 189 -22.49 -6.52 12.16
N THR A 190 -22.23 -7.82 12.40
CA THR A 190 -21.57 -8.27 13.63
C THR A 190 -20.09 -7.89 13.65
N MET A 191 -19.49 -7.85 14.84
CA MET A 191 -18.06 -7.60 15.01
C MET A 191 -17.35 -8.91 15.33
N ARG A 192 -16.43 -9.33 14.46
CA ARG A 192 -15.50 -10.43 14.71
C ARG A 192 -14.34 -9.91 15.54
N VAL A 193 -14.08 -10.56 16.66
CA VAL A 193 -12.85 -10.42 17.44
C VAL A 193 -12.09 -11.72 17.31
N ASP A 194 -10.80 -11.63 17.04
CA ASP A 194 -9.98 -12.84 16.89
C ASP A 194 -9.85 -13.57 18.23
N PRO A 195 -10.00 -14.91 18.25
CA PRO A 195 -9.87 -15.69 19.48
C PRO A 195 -8.43 -15.67 20.01
N PRO A 196 -8.19 -15.95 21.31
CA PRO A 196 -6.86 -15.83 21.93
C PRO A 196 -5.74 -16.62 21.23
N TYR A 197 -6.07 -17.75 20.60
CA TYR A 197 -5.14 -18.61 19.88
C TYR A 197 -4.76 -18.09 18.47
N TYR A 198 -5.53 -17.14 17.93
CA TYR A 198 -5.50 -16.82 16.50
C TYR A 198 -4.17 -16.20 16.08
N TRP A 199 -3.56 -15.38 16.94
CA TRP A 199 -2.25 -14.81 16.63
C TRP A 199 -1.19 -15.89 16.41
N ASP A 200 -1.06 -16.81 17.36
CA ASP A 200 0.03 -17.79 17.39
C ASP A 200 -0.13 -18.87 16.31
N HIS A 201 -1.38 -19.15 15.90
CA HIS A 201 -1.68 -20.24 14.95
C HIS A 201 -2.09 -19.78 13.54
N PHE A 202 -2.61 -18.55 13.40
CA PHE A 202 -3.07 -18.01 12.12
C PHE A 202 -2.22 -16.82 11.68
N SER A 203 -2.28 -15.71 12.41
CA SER A 203 -1.74 -14.45 11.91
C SER A 203 -0.22 -14.40 11.84
N TYR A 204 0.46 -14.85 12.88
CA TYR A 204 1.92 -14.80 12.90
C TYR A 204 2.54 -15.80 11.91
N PRO A 205 2.10 -17.07 11.83
CA PRO A 205 2.61 -17.98 10.82
C PRO A 205 2.34 -17.51 9.38
N ALA A 206 1.16 -16.93 9.12
CA ALA A 206 0.86 -16.29 7.83
C ALA A 206 1.80 -15.12 7.51
N TYR A 207 2.07 -14.26 8.50
CA TYR A 207 3.02 -13.16 8.36
C TYR A 207 4.42 -13.68 7.99
N ILE A 208 4.91 -14.70 8.69
CA ILE A 208 6.21 -15.35 8.38
C ILE A 208 6.22 -15.92 6.96
N ARG A 209 5.22 -16.71 6.57
CA ARG A 209 5.14 -17.27 5.20
C ARG A 209 5.14 -16.19 4.13
N SER A 210 4.52 -15.05 4.41
CA SER A 210 4.38 -13.96 3.45
C SER A 210 5.60 -13.05 3.34
N HIS A 211 6.49 -13.00 4.33
CA HIS A 211 7.53 -11.96 4.40
C HIS A 211 8.94 -12.48 4.70
N SER A 212 9.10 -13.70 5.22
CA SER A 212 10.43 -14.22 5.61
C SER A 212 11.46 -14.16 4.49
N HIS A 213 11.06 -14.35 3.24
CA HIS A 213 11.93 -14.24 2.06
C HIS A 213 12.51 -12.83 1.84
N LEU A 214 11.95 -11.80 2.47
CA LEU A 214 12.44 -10.42 2.37
C LEU A 214 13.62 -10.15 3.30
N PHE A 215 13.94 -11.05 4.23
CA PHE A 215 14.91 -10.82 5.29
C PHE A 215 15.89 -11.98 5.40
N ASP A 216 17.14 -11.66 5.75
CA ASP A 216 18.13 -12.66 6.12
C ASP A 216 18.06 -12.93 7.63
N GLY A 217 17.66 -14.15 7.99
CA GLY A 217 17.54 -14.59 9.38
C GLY A 217 16.19 -14.25 10.01
N ASP A 218 16.23 -13.68 11.21
CA ASP A 218 15.02 -13.36 11.98
C ASP A 218 14.28 -12.16 11.37
N ILE A 219 12.96 -12.28 11.17
CA ILE A 219 12.18 -11.24 10.49
C ILE A 219 12.12 -9.91 11.24
N ASP A 220 12.15 -9.94 12.57
CA ASP A 220 11.99 -8.75 13.43
C ASP A 220 13.29 -7.94 13.51
N THR A 221 14.44 -8.60 13.32
CA THR A 221 15.76 -8.02 13.60
C THR A 221 16.76 -8.11 12.45
N GLY A 222 16.59 -9.06 11.53
CA GLY A 222 17.49 -9.31 10.41
C GLY A 222 17.48 -8.18 9.38
N PRO A 223 18.56 -8.02 8.59
CA PRO A 223 18.57 -7.11 7.46
C PRO A 223 17.65 -7.61 6.33
N LEU A 224 17.40 -6.77 5.32
CA LEU A 224 16.80 -7.25 4.08
C LEU A 224 17.70 -8.31 3.44
N SER A 225 17.08 -9.29 2.76
CA SER A 225 17.82 -10.24 1.94
C SER A 225 18.44 -9.54 0.72
N SER A 226 19.50 -10.14 0.18
CA SER A 226 20.16 -9.62 -1.03
C SER A 226 19.19 -9.49 -2.22
N GLU A 227 18.23 -10.41 -2.33
CA GLU A 227 17.18 -10.39 -3.33
C GLU A 227 16.20 -9.22 -3.12
N ALA A 228 15.80 -8.96 -1.87
CA ALA A 228 14.92 -7.84 -1.54
C ALA A 228 15.60 -6.48 -1.79
N GLU A 229 16.87 -6.34 -1.43
CA GLU A 229 17.67 -5.15 -1.73
C GLU A 229 17.80 -4.94 -3.25
N SER A 230 18.11 -6.01 -3.99
CA SER A 230 18.22 -5.97 -5.46
C SER A 230 16.89 -5.62 -6.14
N ALA A 231 15.76 -6.02 -5.55
CA ALA A 231 14.41 -5.65 -6.00
C ALA A 231 14.02 -4.21 -5.63
N GLY A 232 14.89 -3.46 -4.94
CA GLY A 232 14.67 -2.08 -4.54
C GLY A 232 13.67 -1.92 -3.40
N ILE A 233 13.54 -2.93 -2.52
CA ILE A 233 12.70 -2.82 -1.32
C ILE A 233 13.29 -1.78 -0.37
N VAL A 234 12.47 -0.82 0.02
CA VAL A 234 12.78 0.16 1.06
C VAL A 234 12.15 -0.29 2.37
N LEU A 235 13.01 -0.70 3.31
CA LEU A 235 12.58 -1.11 4.65
C LEU A 235 12.30 0.10 5.53
N LEU A 236 11.08 0.14 6.07
CA LEU A 236 10.59 1.14 6.99
C LEU A 236 10.43 0.51 8.39
N ASP A 237 11.50 0.55 9.18
CA ASP A 237 11.61 -0.03 10.52
C ASP A 237 10.89 0.82 11.58
N GLY A 238 9.59 0.56 11.74
CA GLY A 238 8.71 1.24 12.67
C GLY A 238 8.80 0.77 14.12
N GLU A 239 7.71 0.95 14.86
CA GLU A 239 7.64 0.73 16.31
C GLU A 239 8.09 -0.68 16.73
N GLY A 240 8.89 -0.73 17.81
CA GLY A 240 9.39 -1.97 18.41
C GLY A 240 10.61 -2.56 17.72
N THR A 241 11.06 -2.01 16.60
CA THR A 241 12.33 -2.37 15.95
C THR A 241 13.50 -1.56 16.53
N GLN A 242 14.73 -1.86 16.10
CA GLN A 242 15.91 -1.09 16.52
C GLN A 242 15.85 0.39 16.10
N ARG A 243 15.31 0.71 14.90
CA ARG A 243 15.21 2.09 14.42
C ARG A 243 14.01 2.83 15.00
N ASN A 244 12.95 2.10 15.37
CA ASN A 244 11.77 2.60 16.06
C ASN A 244 11.18 3.88 15.42
N LEU A 245 11.09 3.89 14.08
CA LEU A 245 10.64 5.06 13.33
C LEU A 245 9.19 5.42 13.68
N SER A 246 8.94 6.70 13.92
CA SER A 246 7.59 7.21 14.15
C SER A 246 6.78 7.23 12.84
N CYS A 247 5.46 7.38 12.93
CA CYS A 247 4.60 7.58 11.75
C CYS A 247 5.11 8.73 10.85
N SER A 248 5.63 9.81 11.47
CA SER A 248 6.22 10.94 10.75
C SER A 248 7.48 10.57 9.99
N ASP A 249 8.36 9.76 10.59
CA ASP A 249 9.60 9.33 9.95
C ASP A 249 9.33 8.36 8.80
N LEU A 250 8.38 7.43 8.98
CA LEU A 250 7.91 6.51 7.92
C LEU A 250 7.37 7.32 6.73
N PHE A 251 6.50 8.32 7.00
CA PHE A 251 5.94 9.19 5.98
C PHE A 251 7.01 10.00 5.24
N GLN A 252 7.91 10.67 5.96
CA GLN A 252 8.95 11.49 5.33
C GLN A 252 9.93 10.65 4.51
N THR A 253 10.27 9.45 4.97
CA THR A 253 11.13 8.52 4.22
C THR A 253 10.46 8.10 2.92
N ALA A 254 9.19 7.68 2.98
CA ALA A 254 8.44 7.27 1.80
C ALA A 254 8.22 8.44 0.82
N ALA A 255 7.78 9.60 1.31
CA ALA A 255 7.56 10.80 0.50
C ALA A 255 8.85 11.26 -0.20
N THR A 256 10.00 11.18 0.47
CA THR A 256 11.29 11.51 -0.12
C THR A 256 11.65 10.57 -1.27
N ALA A 257 11.55 9.25 -1.06
CA ALA A 257 11.83 8.27 -2.11
C ALA A 257 10.89 8.43 -3.31
N ILE A 258 9.59 8.64 -3.06
CA ILE A 258 8.59 8.86 -4.12
C ILE A 258 8.88 10.15 -4.90
N PHE A 259 9.22 11.24 -4.22
CA PHE A 259 9.57 12.51 -4.86
C PHE A 259 10.81 12.38 -5.74
N LEU A 260 11.85 11.70 -5.27
CA LEU A 260 13.06 11.46 -6.06
C LEU A 260 12.79 10.61 -7.30
N ALA A 261 11.92 9.60 -7.20
CA ALA A 261 11.49 8.80 -8.34
C ALA A 261 10.70 9.63 -9.37
N GLY A 262 9.82 10.52 -8.92
CA GLY A 262 9.12 11.44 -9.83
C GLY A 262 10.09 12.41 -10.53
N ARG A 263 11.13 12.90 -9.84
CA ARG A 263 12.14 13.77 -10.44
C ARG A 263 13.05 13.05 -11.45
N SER A 264 13.27 11.75 -11.33
CA SER A 264 14.12 11.03 -12.30
C SER A 264 13.46 10.92 -13.68
N ILE A 265 12.12 10.98 -13.75
CA ILE A 265 11.38 11.06 -15.02
C ILE A 265 11.76 12.31 -15.82
N SER A 266 11.80 13.48 -15.15
CA SER A 266 12.20 14.76 -15.75
C SER A 266 13.60 14.68 -16.40
N ARG A 267 14.52 13.91 -15.81
CA ARG A 267 15.91 13.79 -16.31
C ARG A 267 16.07 12.84 -17.50
N ASN A 268 15.34 11.72 -17.50
CA ASN A 268 15.49 10.70 -18.54
C ASN A 268 14.95 11.18 -19.90
N ASP A 269 13.89 11.99 -19.91
CA ASP A 269 13.33 12.51 -21.16
C ASP A 269 14.13 13.70 -21.73
N GLN A 270 14.81 14.51 -20.89
CA GLN A 270 15.78 15.52 -21.37
C GLN A 270 17.03 14.89 -22.01
N ALA A 271 17.48 13.73 -21.53
CA ALA A 271 18.62 13.02 -22.13
C ALA A 271 18.28 12.46 -23.52
N LEU A 272 17.05 12.01 -23.74
CA LEU A 272 16.56 11.52 -25.03
C LEU A 272 16.32 12.63 -26.06
N GLY A 273 16.03 13.86 -25.62
CA GLY A 273 15.82 15.02 -26.50
C GLY A 273 17.08 15.79 -26.90
N SER A 274 18.28 15.32 -26.54
CA SER A 274 19.56 15.96 -26.87
C SER A 274 20.41 15.19 -27.90
N VAL A 275 19.81 14.16 -28.50
CA VAL A 275 20.35 13.45 -29.66
C VAL A 275 19.45 13.77 -30.85
N ASP A 276 19.61 14.95 -31.44
CA ASP A 276 19.32 15.29 -32.85
C ASP A 276 19.84 16.70 -33.17
#